data_AF-A0A518EM68-F1
#
_entry.id   AF-A0A518EM68-F1
#
_cell.length_a   1.000
_cell.length_b   1.000
_cell.length_c   1.000
_cell.angle_alpha   90.00
_cell.angle_beta   90.00
_cell.angle_gamma   90.00
#
_symmetry.space_group_name_H-M   'P 1'
#
loop_
_entity.id
_entity.type
_entity.pdbx_description
1 polymer ?
#
loop_
_entity_poly.entity_id
_entity_poly.type
_entity_poly.pdbx_seq_one_letter_code
_entity_poly.pdbx_strand_id
1 'polypeptide(L)'
;MAFRSRIHYLGPDTFDDPRLRQIPFPQLITQLRADRCPPVWSRMEFANRGSEGTRLPERPAGYYRRFHLEARGTGGTLRLVLGRQQEVYITGDKYHTWRQIIGLPQTSVAW
;
A
#
# COMPACT_ATOMS: atom_id res chain seq x y z
N MET A 1 -2.53 -7.95 18.25
CA MET A 1 -3.11 -7.84 16.90
C MET A 1 -3.16 -6.38 16.49
N ALA A 2 -2.93 -6.02 15.22
CA ALA A 2 -3.58 -4.83 14.67
C ALA A 2 -3.45 -4.72 13.14
N PHE A 3 -4.13 -5.65 12.47
CA PHE A 3 -4.90 -5.31 11.29
C PHE A 3 -6.08 -4.46 11.78
N ARG A 4 -6.08 -3.15 11.53
CA ARG A 4 -6.99 -2.23 12.24
C ARG A 4 -8.37 -2.14 11.60
N SER A 5 -8.43 -2.19 10.26
CA SER A 5 -9.68 -2.05 9.51
C SER A 5 -9.51 -2.34 8.02
N ARG A 6 -10.62 -2.61 7.36
CA ARG A 6 -10.75 -2.62 5.90
C ARG A 6 -11.38 -1.29 5.46
N ILE A 7 -10.87 -0.74 4.37
CA ILE A 7 -11.43 0.43 3.68
C ILE A 7 -12.04 -0.10 2.40
N HIS A 8 -13.34 0.12 2.23
CA HIS A 8 -14.00 -0.11 0.94
C HIS A 8 -13.65 1.04 0.00
N TYR A 9 -13.03 0.72 -1.13
CA TYR A 9 -12.82 1.69 -2.20
C TYR A 9 -14.18 2.25 -2.65
N LEU A 10 -14.31 3.59 -2.64
CA LEU A 10 -15.58 4.31 -2.85
C LEU A 10 -16.71 4.01 -1.85
N GLY A 11 -16.40 3.30 -0.76
CA GLY A 11 -17.35 3.04 0.32
C GLY A 11 -17.46 4.21 1.32
N PRO A 12 -18.40 4.12 2.27
CA PRO A 12 -18.58 5.13 3.32
C PRO A 12 -17.38 5.18 4.29
N ASP A 13 -16.63 4.08 4.39
CA ASP A 13 -15.37 4.00 5.13
C ASP A 13 -14.30 4.77 4.36
N THR A 14 -14.14 6.04 4.65
CA THR A 14 -13.16 6.88 3.95
C THR A 14 -11.76 6.76 4.54
N PHE A 15 -10.77 7.17 3.76
CA PHE A 15 -9.47 7.50 4.30
C PHE A 15 -9.60 8.75 5.19
N ASP A 16 -9.25 8.62 6.47
CA ASP A 16 -9.16 9.77 7.40
C ASP A 16 -8.07 10.76 6.95
N ASP A 17 -7.06 10.26 6.23
CA ASP A 17 -6.03 11.08 5.62
C ASP A 17 -6.54 11.67 4.28
N PRO A 18 -6.71 13.00 4.17
CA PRO A 18 -7.23 13.64 2.97
C PRO A 18 -6.35 13.42 1.74
N ARG A 19 -5.04 13.16 1.93
CA ARG A 19 -4.10 12.91 0.82
C ARG A 19 -4.48 11.66 0.02
N LEU A 20 -5.09 10.68 0.68
CA LEU A 20 -5.48 9.40 0.08
C LEU A 20 -6.76 9.50 -0.74
N ARG A 21 -7.62 10.49 -0.45
CA ARG A 21 -8.89 10.69 -1.16
C ARG A 21 -8.69 11.13 -2.61
N GLN A 22 -7.55 11.75 -2.90
CA GLN A 22 -7.23 12.28 -4.23
C GLN A 22 -6.42 11.29 -5.07
N ILE A 23 -6.00 10.15 -4.50
CA ILE A 23 -5.19 9.18 -5.22
C ILE A 23 -6.10 8.32 -6.12
N PRO A 24 -5.85 8.27 -7.44
CA PRO A 24 -6.54 7.36 -8.34
C PRO A 24 -6.00 5.93 -8.14
N PHE A 25 -6.40 5.28 -7.04
CA PHE A 25 -5.85 3.98 -6.63
C PHE A 25 -5.85 2.92 -7.75
N PRO A 26 -6.92 2.72 -8.54
CA PRO A 26 -6.91 1.71 -9.60
C PRO A 26 -5.80 1.94 -10.64
N GLN A 27 -5.69 3.18 -11.14
CA GLN A 27 -4.68 3.57 -12.12
C GLN A 27 -3.29 3.48 -11.51
N LEU A 28 -3.14 3.97 -10.28
CA LEU A 28 -1.86 3.94 -9.58
C LEU A 28 -1.38 2.51 -9.34
N ILE A 29 -2.24 1.64 -8.81
CA ILE A 29 -1.90 0.24 -8.56
C ILE A 29 -1.50 -0.42 -9.87
N THR A 30 -2.28 -0.23 -10.95
CA THR A 30 -1.95 -0.77 -12.27
C THR A 30 -0.56 -0.31 -12.76
N GLN A 31 -0.22 0.96 -12.57
CA GLN A 31 1.11 1.49 -12.91
C GLN A 31 2.22 0.86 -12.06
N LEU A 32 2.05 0.86 -10.73
CA LEU A 32 3.00 0.23 -9.81
C LEU A 32 3.16 -1.27 -10.08
N ARG A 33 2.07 -1.94 -10.52
CA ARG A 33 2.10 -3.35 -10.90
C ARG A 33 2.96 -3.57 -12.14
N ALA A 34 2.83 -2.70 -13.13
CA ALA A 34 3.60 -2.68 -14.37
C ALA A 34 5.03 -2.13 -14.20
N ASP A 35 5.52 -2.04 -12.97
CA ASP A 35 6.80 -1.44 -12.60
C ASP A 35 7.00 0.02 -13.03
N ARG A 36 5.91 0.75 -13.20
CA ARG A 36 5.90 2.20 -13.52
C ARG A 36 5.72 3.00 -12.25
N CYS A 37 6.76 3.04 -11.42
CA CYS A 37 6.82 3.89 -10.23
C CYS A 37 7.11 5.34 -10.65
N PRO A 38 6.33 6.34 -10.19
CA PRO A 38 6.65 7.75 -10.44
C PRO A 38 8.09 8.08 -10.00
N PRO A 39 8.85 8.91 -10.74
CA PRO A 39 10.26 9.19 -10.44
C PRO A 39 10.50 9.76 -9.04
N VAL A 40 9.52 10.49 -8.53
CA VAL A 40 9.55 11.11 -7.19
C VAL A 40 9.31 10.12 -6.05
N TRP A 41 8.86 8.90 -6.36
CA TRP A 41 8.57 7.85 -5.38
C TRP A 41 9.70 6.83 -5.31
N SER A 42 9.80 6.14 -4.18
CA SER A 42 10.74 5.03 -4.00
C SER A 42 10.00 3.71 -3.82
N ARG A 43 10.51 2.68 -4.50
CA ARG A 43 10.10 1.28 -4.37
C ARG A 43 11.16 0.51 -3.58
N MET A 44 10.72 -0.32 -2.64
CA MET A 44 11.57 -1.27 -1.93
C MET A 44 10.82 -2.59 -1.72
N GLU A 45 11.55 -3.69 -1.62
CA GLU A 45 10.96 -4.95 -1.14
C GLU A 45 10.42 -4.76 0.28
N PHE A 46 9.26 -5.35 0.56
CA PHE A 46 8.69 -5.35 1.90
C PHE A 46 8.79 -6.74 2.49
N ALA A 47 9.72 -6.92 3.43
CA ALA A 47 10.02 -8.23 3.97
C ALA A 47 9.04 -8.70 5.06
N ASN A 48 7.99 -7.92 5.37
CA ASN A 48 6.97 -8.18 6.39
C ASN A 48 7.54 -8.89 7.64
N ARG A 49 8.59 -8.30 8.24
CA ARG A 49 9.32 -8.87 9.38
C ARG A 49 9.80 -7.77 10.33
N GLY A 50 9.99 -8.13 11.60
CA GLY A 50 10.51 -7.21 12.62
C GLY A 50 9.60 -6.01 12.88
N SER A 51 10.20 -4.85 13.12
CA SER A 51 9.50 -3.59 13.42
C SER A 51 8.68 -3.02 12.26
N GLU A 52 8.93 -3.46 11.02
CA GLU A 52 8.23 -2.97 9.83
C GLU A 52 6.95 -3.74 9.49
N GLY A 53 6.74 -4.96 9.99
CA GLY A 53 5.64 -5.79 9.46
C GLY A 53 5.36 -7.11 10.17
N THR A 54 5.01 -7.09 11.45
CA THR A 54 4.33 -8.25 12.08
C THR A 54 2.80 -8.15 12.04
N ARG A 55 2.27 -7.25 11.19
CA ARG A 55 0.83 -6.90 11.16
C ARG A 55 0.11 -7.27 9.88
N LEU A 56 0.83 -7.56 8.80
CA LEU A 56 0.24 -8.17 7.60
C LEU A 56 0.38 -9.70 7.68
N PRO A 57 -0.47 -10.47 6.97
CA PRO A 57 -0.35 -11.93 6.93
C PRO A 57 1.06 -12.38 6.54
N GLU A 58 1.57 -13.42 7.20
CA GLU A 58 2.87 -13.98 6.88
C GLU A 58 2.87 -14.58 5.46
N ARG A 59 3.89 -14.23 4.69
CA ARG A 59 4.07 -14.64 3.29
C ARG A 59 5.56 -14.81 2.98
N PRO A 60 5.92 -15.59 1.94
CA PRO A 60 7.31 -15.73 1.51
C PRO A 60 7.97 -14.38 1.16
N ALA A 61 9.29 -14.33 1.22
CA ALA A 61 10.08 -13.17 0.75
C ALA A 61 9.72 -12.82 -0.70
N GLY A 62 9.71 -11.53 -1.04
CA GLY A 62 9.29 -11.04 -2.35
C GLY A 62 7.79 -11.13 -2.67
N TYR A 63 6.94 -11.53 -1.71
CA TYR A 63 5.48 -11.50 -1.88
C TYR A 63 4.94 -10.07 -1.86
N TYR A 64 5.43 -9.26 -0.93
CA TYR A 64 5.00 -7.87 -0.77
C TYR A 64 6.03 -6.89 -1.34
N ARG A 65 5.54 -5.83 -1.99
CA ARG A 65 6.35 -4.68 -2.42
C ARG A 65 5.84 -3.40 -1.74
N ARG A 66 6.75 -2.59 -1.22
CA ARG A 66 6.45 -1.29 -0.57
C ARG A 66 6.78 -0.14 -1.50
N PHE A 67 5.90 0.85 -1.50
CA PHE A 67 6.01 2.09 -2.25
C PHE A 67 5.83 3.27 -1.30
N HIS A 68 6.72 4.25 -1.40
CA HIS A 68 6.61 5.50 -0.65
C HIS A 68 5.82 6.50 -1.48
N LEU A 69 4.71 7.01 -0.93
CA LEU A 69 3.75 7.85 -1.65
C LEU A 69 4.04 9.35 -1.48
N GLU A 70 5.30 9.69 -1.27
CA GLU A 70 5.77 11.06 -1.00
C GLU A 70 7.09 11.27 -1.73
N ALA A 71 7.42 12.55 -2.00
CA ALA A 71 8.69 12.90 -2.61
C ALA A 71 9.87 12.38 -1.78
N ARG A 72 10.89 11.84 -2.44
CA ARG A 72 12.12 11.40 -1.76
C ARG A 72 12.68 12.52 -0.87
N GLY A 73 13.02 12.18 0.38
CA GLY A 73 13.66 13.09 1.33
C GLY A 73 12.72 13.89 2.24
N THR A 74 11.40 13.86 2.03
CA THR A 74 10.44 14.61 2.87
C THR A 74 10.19 13.98 4.24
N GLY A 75 10.81 12.84 4.56
CA GLY A 75 10.60 12.12 5.83
C GLY A 75 9.19 11.54 5.98
N GLY A 76 8.43 11.55 4.90
CA GLY A 76 7.02 11.22 4.89
C GLY A 76 6.70 9.80 5.40
N THR A 77 5.49 9.65 5.94
CA THR A 77 5.06 8.44 6.63
C THR A 77 4.12 7.55 5.82
N LEU A 78 3.75 7.97 4.61
CA LEU A 78 2.75 7.28 3.82
C LEU A 78 3.37 6.20 2.95
N ARG A 79 2.99 4.94 3.20
CA ARG A 79 3.40 3.79 2.41
C ARG A 79 2.21 2.99 1.91
N LEU A 80 2.32 2.57 0.66
CA LEU A 80 1.46 1.56 0.06
C LEU A 80 2.25 0.25 0.01
N VAL A 81 1.64 -0.84 0.45
CA VAL A 81 2.19 -2.18 0.31
C VAL A 81 1.25 -3.00 -0.54
N LEU A 82 1.78 -3.59 -1.60
CA LEU A 82 1.02 -4.41 -2.50
C LEU A 82 1.44 -5.88 -2.40
N GLY A 83 0.47 -6.78 -2.31
CA GLY A 83 0.65 -8.22 -2.40
C GLY A 83 0.45 -8.74 -3.83
N ARG A 84 0.98 -9.94 -4.09
CA ARG A 84 0.83 -10.60 -5.40
C ARG A 84 -0.61 -10.99 -5.71
N GLN A 85 -1.45 -11.31 -4.72
CA GLN A 85 -2.86 -11.68 -4.90
C GLN A 85 -3.80 -10.48 -4.85
N GLN A 86 -3.40 -9.39 -5.51
CA GLN A 86 -4.16 -8.14 -5.56
C GLN A 86 -4.39 -7.44 -4.20
N GLU A 87 -3.75 -7.88 -3.11
CA GLU A 87 -3.90 -7.21 -1.83
C GLU A 87 -3.24 -5.82 -1.87
N VAL A 88 -3.90 -4.86 -1.22
CA VAL A 88 -3.44 -3.48 -1.12
C VAL A 88 -3.57 -3.05 0.32
N TYR A 89 -2.45 -2.65 0.91
CA TYR A 89 -2.39 -2.15 2.27
C TYR A 89 -1.80 -0.75 2.27
N ILE A 90 -2.24 0.06 3.22
CA ILE A 90 -1.74 1.41 3.42
C ILE A 90 -1.44 1.67 4.90
N THR A 91 -0.37 2.42 5.14
CA THR A 91 0.02 2.92 6.45
C THR A 91 0.46 4.37 6.30
N GLY A 92 0.09 5.21 7.27
CA GLY A 92 0.46 6.62 7.34
C GLY A 92 1.28 6.98 8.57
N ASP A 93 1.69 5.99 9.36
CA ASP A 93 2.22 6.19 10.71
C ASP A 93 3.39 5.24 11.01
N LYS A 94 4.32 5.09 10.04
CA LYS A 94 5.51 4.24 10.20
C LYS A 94 5.17 2.80 10.60
N TYR A 95 4.19 2.19 9.93
CA TYR A 95 3.79 0.78 10.12
C TYR A 95 3.09 0.46 11.45
N HIS A 96 2.77 1.48 12.27
CA HIS A 96 2.01 1.29 13.51
C HIS A 96 0.57 0.85 13.22
N THR A 97 -0.06 1.40 12.19
CA THR A 97 -1.39 0.99 11.76
C THR A 97 -1.43 0.65 10.29
N TRP A 98 -2.26 -0.36 9.99
CA TRP A 98 -2.48 -0.86 8.66
C TRP A 98 -3.97 -0.85 8.35
N ARG A 99 -4.29 -0.41 7.15
CA ARG A 99 -5.62 -0.56 6.56
C ARG A 99 -5.49 -1.29 5.24
N GLN A 100 -6.38 -2.25 5.01
CA GLN A 100 -6.48 -2.91 3.71
C GLN A 100 -7.51 -2.19 2.84
N ILE A 101 -7.14 -1.86 1.61
CA ILE A 101 -8.08 -1.34 0.62
C ILE A 101 -8.70 -2.54 -0.09
N ILE A 102 -10.02 -2.63 -0.07
CA ILE A 102 -10.80 -3.70 -0.70
C ILE A 102 -11.81 -3.10 -1.68
N GLY A 103 -12.37 -3.93 -2.57
CA GLY A 103 -13.33 -3.47 -3.58
C GLY A 103 -12.72 -2.67 -4.73
N LEU A 104 -11.38 -2.71 -4.88
CA LEU A 104 -10.72 -2.21 -6.07
C LEU A 104 -11.06 -3.10 -7.27
N PRO A 105 -11.24 -2.52 -8.47
CA PRO A 105 -11.39 -3.31 -9.68
C PRO A 105 -10.14 -4.17 -9.89
N GLN A 106 -10.34 -5.41 -10.35
CA GLN A 106 -9.22 -6.33 -10.57
C GLN A 106 -8.28 -5.79 -11.65
N THR A 107 -6.98 -5.85 -11.38
CA THR A 107 -5.95 -5.46 -12.34
C THR A 107 -5.45 -6.72 -13.04
N SER A 108 -5.40 -6.72 -14.38
CA SER A 108 -4.86 -7.83 -15.17
C SER A 108 -3.33 -7.95 -15.15
N VAL A 109 -2.64 -6.99 -14.52
CA VAL A 109 -1.18 -6.93 -14.47
C VAL A 109 -0.68 -7.58 -13.17
N ALA A 110 -0.03 -8.74 -13.27
CA ALA A 110 0.73 -9.35 -12.19
C ALA A 110 2.23 -9.04 -12.35
N TRP A 111 2.99 -9.11 -11.26
CA TRP A 111 4.45 -8.99 -11.25
C TRP A 111 5.10 -10.19 -10.55
#